data_AF-A0A7S0G6K5-F1
#
_entry.id   AF-A0A7S0G6K5-F1
#
_cell.length_a   1.000
_cell.length_b   1.000
_cell.length_c   1.000
_cell.angle_alpha   90.00
_cell.angle_beta   90.00
_cell.angle_gamma   90.00
#
_symmetry.space_group_name_H-M   'P 1'
#
loop_
_entity.id
_entity.type
_entity.pdbx_description
1 polymer ?
#
loop_
_entity_poly.entity_id
_entity_poly.type
_entity_poly.pdbx_seq_one_letter_code
_entity_poly.pdbx_strand_id
1 'polypeptide(L)'
;GLHVLSLQGMENIANHKYKSGEYTHLDNFLNPFWAYLTELLPMWLAPNMVTTIGGLHCAFSYSLLWYHSRNMAEIVPSWVLLVSAWCSFVYYTFDCMDGKQARRTGASSPLGQ
;
A
#
# COMPACT_ATOMS: atom_id res chain seq x y z
N GLY A 1 -5.32 8.47 -30.71
CA GLY A 1 -6.78 8.25 -30.71
C GLY A 1 -7.18 7.82 -29.32
N LEU A 2 -7.98 8.61 -28.64
CA LEU A 2 -8.48 8.29 -27.29
C LEU A 2 -9.44 7.11 -27.41
N HIS A 3 -9.07 5.98 -26.81
CA HIS A 3 -9.96 4.84 -26.64
C HIS A 3 -11.05 5.27 -25.63
N VAL A 4 -12.17 5.79 -26.14
CA VAL A 4 -13.32 6.16 -25.31
C VAL A 4 -13.92 4.87 -24.76
N LEU A 5 -14.07 4.78 -23.44
CA LEU A 5 -14.73 3.66 -22.76
C LEU A 5 -16.14 3.47 -23.36
N SER A 6 -16.44 2.27 -23.84
CA SER A 6 -17.78 1.95 -24.33
C SER A 6 -18.78 2.02 -23.16
N LEU A 7 -20.07 2.30 -23.45
CA LEU A 7 -21.14 2.25 -22.45
C LEU A 7 -21.12 0.93 -21.66
N GLN A 8 -20.88 -0.18 -22.35
CA GLN A 8 -20.71 -1.50 -21.75
C GLN A 8 -19.49 -1.56 -20.82
N GLY A 9 -18.38 -0.90 -21.18
CA GLY A 9 -17.20 -0.79 -20.33
C GLY A 9 -17.48 0.01 -19.05
N MET A 10 -18.26 1.09 -19.13
CA MET A 10 -18.67 1.85 -17.95
C MET A 10 -19.60 1.04 -17.05
N GLU A 11 -20.57 0.32 -17.61
CA GLU A 11 -21.45 -0.58 -16.84
C GLU A 11 -20.67 -1.72 -16.19
N ASN A 12 -19.68 -2.29 -16.90
CA ASN A 12 -18.84 -3.35 -16.36
C ASN A 12 -17.95 -2.83 -15.22
N ILE A 13 -17.43 -1.60 -15.29
CA ILE A 13 -16.66 -0.97 -14.20
C ILE A 13 -17.59 -0.68 -13.01
N ALA A 14 -18.78 -0.14 -13.25
CA ALA A 14 -19.75 0.17 -12.19
C ALA A 14 -20.22 -1.09 -11.45
N ASN A 15 -20.36 -2.21 -12.15
CA ASN A 15 -20.79 -3.49 -11.59
C ASN A 15 -19.64 -4.39 -11.13
N HIS A 16 -18.38 -4.01 -11.37
CA HIS A 16 -17.24 -4.81 -10.95
C HIS A 16 -17.16 -4.84 -9.43
N LYS A 17 -17.35 -6.04 -8.86
CA LYS A 17 -17.04 -6.31 -7.46
C LYS A 17 -15.68 -6.97 -7.40
N TYR A 18 -14.75 -6.33 -6.71
CA TYR A 18 -13.44 -6.90 -6.42
C TYR A 18 -13.62 -8.27 -5.74
N LYS A 19 -12.99 -9.30 -6.31
CA LYS A 19 -12.85 -10.61 -5.68
C LYS A 19 -11.42 -10.71 -5.17
N SER A 20 -11.24 -10.66 -3.86
CA SER A 20 -9.93 -10.90 -3.25
C SER A 20 -9.44 -12.30 -3.60
N GLY A 21 -8.15 -12.44 -3.91
CA GLY A 21 -7.50 -13.74 -4.01
C GLY A 21 -7.50 -14.50 -2.68
N GLU A 22 -7.10 -15.78 -2.72
CA GLU A 22 -6.94 -16.57 -1.50
C GLU A 22 -5.78 -16.04 -0.64
N TYR A 23 -5.98 -15.96 0.67
CA TYR A 23 -4.94 -15.54 1.61
C TYR A 23 -3.84 -16.59 1.69
N THR A 24 -2.59 -16.15 1.58
CA THR A 24 -1.44 -17.04 1.78
C THR A 24 -1.26 -17.39 3.26
N HIS A 25 -0.43 -18.39 3.56
CA HIS A 25 -0.09 -18.74 4.94
C HIS A 25 0.52 -17.56 5.72
N LEU A 26 1.35 -16.74 5.06
CA LEU A 26 1.94 -15.55 5.68
C LEU A 26 0.88 -14.48 5.95
N ASP A 27 -0.06 -14.26 5.03
CA ASP A 27 -1.14 -13.30 5.24
C ASP A 27 -2.01 -13.69 6.43
N ASN A 28 -2.31 -14.99 6.57
CA ASN A 28 -3.08 -15.50 7.71
C ASN A 28 -2.34 -15.29 9.04
N PHE A 29 -1.01 -15.42 9.04
CA PHE A 29 -0.19 -15.19 10.23
C PHE A 29 -0.10 -13.71 10.60
N LEU A 30 0.03 -12.81 9.63
CA LEU A 30 0.22 -11.36 9.86
C LEU A 30 -1.09 -10.57 9.95
N ASN A 31 -2.21 -11.12 9.46
CA ASN A 31 -3.50 -10.46 9.50
C ASN A 31 -3.94 -9.99 10.89
N PRO A 32 -3.77 -10.77 11.98
CA PRO A 32 -4.08 -10.30 13.33
C PRO A 32 -3.26 -9.08 13.75
N PHE A 33 -1.98 -9.05 13.38
CA PHE A 33 -1.09 -7.91 13.64
C PHE A 33 -1.57 -6.65 12.89
N TRP A 34 -1.87 -6.77 11.59
CA TRP A 34 -2.37 -5.63 10.81
C TRP A 34 -3.76 -5.17 11.25
N ALA A 35 -4.64 -6.09 11.66
CA ALA A 35 -5.96 -5.75 12.19
C ALA A 35 -5.83 -4.93 13.47
N TYR A 36 -5.00 -5.37 14.41
CA TYR A 36 -4.69 -4.63 15.64
C TYR A 36 -4.13 -3.23 15.36
N LEU A 37 -3.14 -3.11 14.48
CA LEU A 37 -2.59 -1.80 14.12
C LEU A 37 -3.62 -0.91 13.43
N THR A 38 -4.49 -1.51 12.61
CA THR A 38 -5.57 -0.77 11.95
C THR A 38 -6.45 -0.13 13.01
N GLU A 39 -6.90 -0.86 14.05
CA GLU A 39 -7.76 -0.33 15.13
C GLU A 39 -7.21 0.92 15.82
N LEU A 40 -5.89 1.13 15.81
CA LEU A 40 -5.23 2.33 16.35
C LEU A 40 -5.36 3.56 15.44
N LEU A 41 -5.67 3.37 14.15
CA LEU A 41 -5.89 4.47 13.20
C LEU A 41 -7.17 5.24 13.55
N PRO A 42 -7.19 6.57 13.42
CA PRO A 42 -8.41 7.33 13.63
C PRO A 42 -9.42 7.10 12.49
N MET A 43 -10.71 7.11 12.81
CA MET A 43 -11.80 6.85 11.84
C MET A 43 -11.92 7.91 10.73
N TRP A 44 -11.38 9.11 10.93
CA TRP A 44 -11.38 10.17 9.93
C TRP A 44 -10.26 10.01 8.88
N LEU A 45 -9.28 9.15 9.14
CA LEU A 45 -8.17 8.93 8.21
C LEU A 45 -8.66 8.06 7.06
N ALA A 46 -8.63 8.64 5.85
CA ALA A 46 -9.02 7.94 4.64
C ALA A 46 -8.08 6.75 4.37
N PRO A 47 -8.60 5.60 3.88
CA PRO A 47 -7.82 4.39 3.67
C PRO A 47 -6.57 4.61 2.80
N ASN A 48 -6.74 5.21 1.61
CA ASN A 48 -5.63 5.50 0.69
C ASN A 48 -4.55 6.43 1.27
N MET A 49 -4.88 7.22 2.31
CA MET A 49 -3.86 8.04 2.98
C MET A 49 -2.89 7.17 3.78
N VAL A 50 -3.33 6.03 4.31
CA VAL A 50 -2.46 5.07 5.02
C VAL A 50 -1.38 4.58 4.08
N THR A 51 -1.76 4.07 2.91
CA THR A 51 -0.82 3.64 1.86
C THR A 51 0.05 4.78 1.36
N THR A 52 -0.51 5.98 1.21
CA THR A 52 0.27 7.16 0.78
C THR A 52 1.39 7.50 1.77
N ILE A 53 1.12 7.46 3.08
CA ILE A 53 2.15 7.66 4.12
C ILE A 53 3.22 6.57 4.04
N GLY A 54 2.83 5.33 3.74
CA GLY A 54 3.77 4.25 3.45
C GLY A 54 4.63 4.57 2.23
N GLY A 55 4.03 5.07 1.16
CA GLY A 55 4.72 5.47 -0.07
C GLY A 55 5.77 6.57 0.17
N LEU A 56 5.53 7.48 1.10
CA LEU A 56 6.53 8.48 1.51
C LEU A 56 7.77 7.84 2.14
N HIS A 57 7.64 6.71 2.84
CA HIS A 57 8.79 5.95 3.35
C HIS A 57 9.59 5.32 2.22
N CYS A 58 8.92 4.80 1.18
CA CYS A 58 9.57 4.32 -0.03
C CYS A 58 10.34 5.46 -0.75
N ALA A 59 9.71 6.63 -0.89
CA ALA A 59 10.35 7.80 -1.50
C ALA A 59 11.58 8.26 -0.69
N PHE A 60 11.50 8.26 0.63
CA PHE A 60 12.63 8.56 1.52
C PHE A 60 13.75 7.53 1.37
N SER A 61 13.44 6.23 1.43
CA SER A 61 14.41 5.15 1.23
C SER A 61 15.14 5.27 -0.11
N TYR A 62 14.40 5.51 -1.20
CA TYR A 62 14.98 5.70 -2.52
C TYR A 62 15.87 6.95 -2.58
N SER A 63 15.44 8.05 -1.98
CA SER A 63 16.21 9.30 -1.92
C SER A 63 17.52 9.11 -1.15
N LEU A 64 17.50 8.35 -0.05
CA LEU A 64 18.67 8.02 0.75
C LEU A 64 19.65 7.13 -0.03
N LEU A 65 19.14 6.10 -0.70
CA LEU A 65 19.95 5.24 -1.58
C LEU A 65 20.56 6.04 -2.72
N TRP A 66 19.78 6.90 -3.38
CA TRP A 66 20.27 7.74 -4.48
C TRP A 66 21.33 8.74 -4.03
N TYR A 67 21.21 9.29 -2.81
CA TYR A 67 22.24 10.15 -2.23
C TYR A 67 23.58 9.42 -2.03
N HIS A 68 23.53 8.16 -1.57
CA HIS A 68 24.72 7.35 -1.30
C HIS A 68 25.28 6.61 -2.52
N SER A 69 24.44 6.27 -3.50
CA SER A 69 24.83 5.60 -4.74
C SER A 69 23.86 6.00 -5.86
N ARG A 70 24.26 6.97 -6.66
CA ARG A 70 23.42 7.49 -7.76
C ARG A 70 23.15 6.45 -8.85
N ASN A 71 24.07 5.53 -9.05
CA ASN A 71 24.02 4.45 -10.03
C ASN A 71 23.62 3.09 -9.42
N MET A 72 23.33 3.03 -8.11
CA MET A 72 23.03 1.80 -7.37
C MET A 72 24.11 0.70 -7.51
N ALA A 73 25.34 1.08 -7.87
CA ALA A 73 26.46 0.16 -8.11
C ALA A 73 27.58 0.30 -7.07
N GLU A 74 27.46 1.28 -6.18
CA GLU A 74 28.45 1.53 -5.13
C GLU A 74 28.04 0.81 -3.84
N ILE A 75 29.03 0.44 -3.04
CA ILE A 75 28.78 -0.14 -1.72
C ILE A 75 28.23 0.96 -0.82
N VAL A 76 26.93 0.90 -0.54
CA VAL A 76 26.29 1.80 0.41
C VAL A 76 26.54 1.36 1.86
N PRO A 77 26.60 2.29 2.83
CA PRO A 77 26.74 1.93 4.23
C PRO A 77 25.61 0.98 4.69
N SER A 78 25.93 -0.03 5.51
CA SER A 78 24.96 -1.05 5.92
C SER A 78 23.74 -0.49 6.65
N TRP A 79 23.89 0.62 7.37
CA TRP A 79 22.76 1.27 8.05
C TRP A 79 21.73 1.82 7.05
N VAL A 80 22.15 2.25 5.86
CA VAL A 80 21.24 2.70 4.79
C VAL A 80 20.37 1.54 4.34
N LEU A 81 20.94 0.34 4.18
CA LEU A 81 20.19 -0.86 3.83
C LEU A 81 19.20 -1.27 4.93
N LEU A 82 19.59 -1.15 6.21
CA LEU A 82 18.70 -1.41 7.34
C LEU A 82 17.52 -0.42 7.36
N VAL A 83 17.78 0.87 7.11
CA VAL A 83 16.73 1.89 6.98
C VAL A 83 15.83 1.59 5.78
N SER A 84 16.39 1.19 4.63
CA SER A 84 15.61 0.82 3.46
C SER A 84 14.72 -0.39 3.71
N ALA A 85 15.23 -1.43 4.38
CA ALA A 85 14.44 -2.59 4.77
C ALA A 85 13.29 -2.22 5.72
N TRP A 86 13.57 -1.34 6.69
CA TRP A 86 12.55 -0.80 7.59
C TRP A 86 11.47 -0.01 6.83
N CYS A 87 11.86 0.89 5.93
CA CYS A 87 10.90 1.65 5.11
C CYS A 87 10.01 0.74 4.26
N SER A 88 10.57 -0.32 3.66
CA SER A 88 9.81 -1.31 2.92
C SER A 88 8.84 -2.08 3.82
N PHE A 89 9.26 -2.45 5.04
CA PHE A 89 8.38 -3.10 6.02
C PHE A 89 7.21 -2.20 6.42
N VAL A 90 7.47 -0.91 6.67
CA VAL A 90 6.43 0.08 6.99
C VAL A 90 5.46 0.24 5.82
N TYR A 91 5.97 0.39 4.59
CA TYR A 91 5.12 0.51 3.40
C TYR A 91 4.20 -0.71 3.24
N TYR A 92 4.77 -1.92 3.29
CA TYR A 92 4.00 -3.16 3.18
C TYR A 92 2.93 -3.28 4.27
N THR A 93 3.29 -2.92 5.51
CA THR A 93 2.34 -2.91 6.63
C THR A 93 1.19 -1.94 6.37
N PHE A 94 1.49 -0.72 5.89
CA PHE A 94 0.48 0.31 5.66
C PHE A 94 -0.44 0.00 4.47
N ASP A 95 0.10 -0.60 3.41
CA ASP A 95 -0.66 -1.11 2.27
C ASP A 95 -1.66 -2.22 2.72
N CYS A 96 -1.22 -3.13 3.58
CA CYS A 96 -2.09 -4.17 4.16
C CYS A 96 -3.15 -3.61 5.14
N MET A 97 -2.91 -2.44 5.73
CA MET A 97 -3.82 -1.74 6.64
C MET A 97 -4.88 -0.92 5.88
N ASP A 98 -4.57 -0.37 4.71
CA ASP A 98 -5.49 0.42 3.89
C ASP A 98 -6.79 -0.34 3.60
N GLY A 99 -6.72 -1.53 3.00
CA GLY A 99 -7.91 -2.33 2.73
C GLY A 99 -8.67 -2.75 4.01
N LYS A 100 -8.01 -2.81 5.17
CA LYS A 100 -8.68 -3.05 6.45
C LYS A 100 -9.38 -1.80 6.95
N GLN A 101 -8.75 -0.64 6.81
CA GLN A 101 -9.32 0.67 7.12
C GLN A 101 -10.53 0.97 6.22
N ALA A 102 -10.46 0.66 4.93
CA ALA A 102 -11.57 0.81 3.98
C ALA A 102 -12.83 0.04 4.41
N ARG A 103 -12.65 -1.22 4.85
CA ARG A 103 -13.73 -2.03 5.42
C ARG A 103 -14.27 -1.41 6.71
N ARG A 104 -13.38 -0.87 7.56
CA ARG A 104 -13.75 -0.30 8.85
C ARG A 104 -14.51 1.04 8.72
N THR A 105 -14.14 1.88 7.76
CA THR A 105 -14.78 3.17 7.51
C THR A 105 -15.96 3.09 6.53
N GLY A 106 -16.24 1.92 5.96
CA GLY A 106 -17.25 1.75 4.91
C GLY A 106 -16.89 2.47 3.61
N ALA A 107 -15.63 2.84 3.43
CA ALA A 107 -15.14 3.52 2.24
C ALA A 107 -14.81 2.49 1.15
N SER A 108 -15.83 1.80 0.65
CA SER A 108 -15.73 0.97 -0.55
C SER A 108 -15.79 1.88 -1.77
N SER A 109 -14.64 2.24 -2.35
CA SER A 109 -14.61 2.99 -3.61
C SER A 109 -14.25 2.06 -4.77
N PRO A 110 -14.68 2.33 -6.02
CA PRO A 110 -14.23 1.56 -7.18
C PRO A 110 -12.71 1.67 -7.44
N LEU A 111 -12.03 2.64 -6.81
CA LEU A 111 -10.60 2.93 -6.98
C LEU A 111 -9.71 2.45 -5.81
N GLY A 112 -10.31 2.04 -4.69
CA GLY A 112 -9.63 1.50 -3.52
C GLY A 112 -10.23 0.14 -3.23
N GLN A 113 -9.40 -0.90 -3.25
CA GLN A 113 -9.85 -2.31 -3.24
C GLN A 113 -10.86 -2.63 -2.14
#